data_AF-A0A4Q3WII8-F1
#
_entry.id   AF-A0A4Q3WII8-F1
#
_cell.length_a   1.000
_cell.length_b   1.000
_cell.length_c   1.000
_cell.angle_alpha   90.00
_cell.angle_beta   90.00
_cell.angle_gamma   90.00
#
_symmetry.space_group_name_H-M   'P 1'
#
loop_
_entity.id
_entity.type
_entity.pdbx_description
1 polymer ?
#
loop_
_entity_poly.entity_id
_entity_poly.type
_entity_poly.pdbx_seq_one_letter_code
_entity_poly.pdbx_strand_id
1 'polypeptide(L)'
;ARTVQGVDRTHSLYKALLTGKPVLYVANVGEDDAATGNALSEKVAAFAKAQGASCVVIAAEIESQIAQLDDEGRVEFMGALGLDEPALNKLIRAGYDLLGLITYFTAGVQEVRAWTVRKGAAAPEAAGVIHTDFTKGFIKAETIAYDDFVACKGEAGAKDAGKLRIEGKEYIVKDGDVMHFRFNV
;
A
#
# COMPACT_ATOMS: atom_id res chain seq x y z
N ALA A 1 -20.75 -12.03 -22.75
CA ALA A 1 -20.08 -10.75 -23.05
C ALA A 1 -18.92 -11.02 -24.00
N ARG A 2 -18.78 -10.30 -25.12
CA ARG A 2 -17.67 -10.49 -26.07
C ARG A 2 -16.39 -9.88 -25.48
N THR A 3 -15.36 -10.71 -25.31
CA THR A 3 -14.03 -10.27 -24.91
C THR A 3 -13.44 -9.37 -25.99
N VAL A 4 -13.17 -8.11 -25.67
CA VAL A 4 -12.45 -7.20 -26.57
C VAL A 4 -10.97 -7.60 -26.53
N GLN A 5 -10.50 -8.27 -27.58
CA GLN A 5 -9.08 -8.56 -27.77
C GLN A 5 -8.41 -7.41 -28.54
N GLY A 6 -7.20 -7.02 -28.15
CA GLY A 6 -6.34 -6.13 -28.95
C GLY A 6 -6.42 -4.63 -28.64
N VAL A 7 -7.11 -4.19 -27.58
CA VAL A 7 -7.03 -2.79 -27.13
C VAL A 7 -5.89 -2.65 -26.13
N ASP A 8 -5.03 -1.66 -26.36
CA ASP A 8 -3.99 -1.26 -25.41
C ASP A 8 -4.64 -0.96 -24.04
N ARG A 9 -4.26 -1.75 -23.04
CA ARG A 9 -4.81 -1.66 -21.67
C ARG A 9 -4.51 -0.31 -21.00
N THR A 10 -3.59 0.48 -21.55
CA THR A 10 -3.27 1.81 -21.07
C THR A 10 -4.20 2.90 -21.61
N HIS A 11 -4.94 2.61 -22.69
CA HIS A 11 -5.82 3.56 -23.35
C HIS A 11 -7.01 3.96 -22.45
N SER A 12 -7.34 5.25 -22.42
CA SER A 12 -8.35 5.84 -21.53
C SER A 12 -9.74 5.16 -21.64
N LEU A 13 -10.15 4.82 -22.87
CA LEU A 13 -11.40 4.10 -23.12
C LEU A 13 -11.41 2.66 -22.55
N TYR A 14 -10.26 1.99 -22.48
CA TYR A 14 -10.19 0.64 -21.88
C TYR A 14 -10.42 0.72 -20.37
N LYS A 15 -9.91 1.76 -19.70
CA LYS A 15 -10.14 2.01 -18.26
C LYS A 15 -11.59 2.37 -17.91
N ALA A 16 -12.37 2.82 -18.90
CA ALA A 16 -13.80 3.11 -18.74
C ALA A 16 -14.67 1.84 -18.77
N LEU A 17 -14.16 0.71 -19.28
CA LEU A 17 -14.89 -0.56 -19.26
C LEU A 17 -14.86 -1.17 -17.86
N LEU A 18 -16.01 -1.66 -17.39
CA LEU A 18 -16.08 -2.38 -16.10
C LEU A 18 -15.13 -3.57 -16.05
N THR A 19 -15.03 -4.32 -17.15
CA THR A 19 -14.15 -5.49 -17.29
C THR A 19 -12.67 -5.13 -17.48
N GLY A 20 -12.35 -3.85 -17.69
CA GLY A 20 -10.98 -3.36 -17.75
C GLY A 20 -10.40 -3.01 -16.38
N LYS A 21 -11.23 -2.96 -15.33
CA LYS A 21 -10.80 -2.67 -13.96
C LYS A 21 -10.04 -3.87 -13.37
N PRO A 22 -8.97 -3.64 -12.59
CA PRO A 22 -8.28 -4.71 -11.90
C PRO A 22 -9.20 -5.34 -10.85
N VAL A 23 -9.08 -6.65 -10.64
CA VAL A 23 -9.95 -7.45 -9.77
C VAL A 23 -9.12 -8.10 -8.66
N LEU A 24 -9.66 -8.05 -7.44
CA LEU A 24 -9.17 -8.81 -6.29
C LEU A 24 -10.29 -9.74 -5.85
N TYR A 25 -9.99 -11.04 -5.75
CA TYR A 25 -10.93 -12.01 -5.22
C TYR A 25 -10.81 -12.08 -3.70
N VAL A 26 -11.95 -12.10 -3.02
CA VAL A 26 -12.02 -12.22 -1.57
C VAL A 26 -12.81 -13.49 -1.26
N ALA A 27 -12.10 -14.51 -0.78
CA ALA A 27 -12.68 -15.79 -0.40
C ALA A 27 -13.07 -15.75 1.07
N ASN A 28 -14.37 -15.58 1.34
CA ASN A 28 -14.90 -15.65 2.70
C ASN A 28 -15.04 -17.11 3.15
N VAL A 29 -14.44 -17.47 4.27
CA VAL A 29 -14.41 -18.82 4.83
C VAL A 29 -14.98 -18.86 6.26
N GLY A 30 -15.19 -20.07 6.79
CA GLY A 30 -15.59 -20.27 8.18
C GLY A 30 -14.45 -20.00 9.16
N GLU A 31 -14.78 -19.96 10.45
CA GLU A 31 -13.83 -19.63 11.52
C GLU A 31 -12.64 -20.58 11.59
N ASP A 32 -12.90 -21.89 11.51
CA ASP A 32 -11.88 -22.94 11.54
C ASP A 32 -10.87 -22.84 10.38
N ASP A 33 -11.28 -22.18 9.28
CA ASP A 33 -10.48 -22.03 8.07
C ASP A 33 -9.80 -20.65 7.98
N ALA A 34 -9.94 -19.79 9.00
CA ALA A 34 -9.49 -18.39 8.92
C ALA A 34 -7.98 -18.25 8.66
N ALA A 35 -7.17 -19.15 9.23
CA ALA A 35 -5.72 -19.11 9.12
C ALA A 35 -5.22 -19.76 7.81
N THR A 36 -5.80 -20.88 7.39
CA THR A 36 -5.27 -21.73 6.31
C THR A 36 -6.11 -21.73 5.05
N GLY A 37 -7.36 -21.28 5.13
CA GLY A 37 -8.37 -21.51 4.10
C GLY A 37 -8.82 -22.97 4.04
N ASN A 38 -9.64 -23.25 3.02
CA ASN A 38 -10.19 -24.57 2.71
C ASN A 38 -10.16 -24.89 1.20
N ALA A 39 -10.62 -26.09 0.83
CA ALA A 39 -10.67 -26.57 -0.55
C ALA A 39 -11.46 -25.67 -1.52
N LEU A 40 -12.42 -24.87 -1.04
CA LEU A 40 -13.14 -23.91 -1.87
C LEU A 40 -12.32 -22.64 -2.09
N SER A 41 -11.67 -22.14 -1.04
CA SER A 41 -10.77 -20.98 -1.12
C SER A 41 -9.58 -21.25 -2.05
N GLU A 42 -9.06 -22.48 -2.07
CA GLU A 42 -8.02 -22.90 -3.02
C GLU A 42 -8.50 -22.86 -4.47
N LYS A 43 -9.74 -23.30 -4.74
CA LYS A 43 -10.35 -23.21 -6.07
C LYS A 43 -10.52 -21.76 -6.52
N VAL A 44 -10.91 -20.86 -5.61
CA VAL A 44 -11.00 -19.43 -5.89
C VAL A 44 -9.62 -18.84 -6.19
N ALA A 45 -8.60 -19.19 -5.40
CA ALA A 45 -7.23 -18.74 -5.63
C ALA A 45 -6.68 -19.23 -6.98
N ALA A 46 -6.94 -20.48 -7.36
CA ALA A 46 -6.56 -21.03 -8.66
C ALA A 46 -7.26 -20.29 -9.82
N PHE A 47 -8.56 -20.00 -9.67
CA PHE A 47 -9.33 -19.24 -10.65
C PHE A 47 -8.83 -17.79 -10.80
N ALA A 48 -8.58 -17.10 -9.68
CA ALA A 48 -8.01 -15.76 -9.67
C ALA A 48 -6.66 -15.72 -10.39
N LYS A 49 -5.77 -16.67 -10.06
CA LYS A 49 -4.45 -16.80 -10.70
C LYS A 49 -4.55 -17.03 -12.21
N ALA A 50 -5.49 -17.86 -12.67
CA ALA A 50 -5.73 -18.08 -14.09
C ALA A 50 -6.18 -16.81 -14.84
N GLN A 51 -6.76 -15.84 -14.14
CA GLN A 51 -7.14 -14.52 -14.67
C GLN A 51 -6.09 -13.43 -14.45
N GLY A 52 -4.95 -13.75 -13.82
CA GLY A 52 -3.94 -12.76 -13.43
C GLY A 52 -4.40 -11.82 -12.31
N ALA A 53 -5.36 -12.27 -11.50
CA ALA A 53 -5.87 -11.56 -10.34
C ALA A 53 -5.33 -12.16 -9.03
N SER A 54 -5.26 -11.33 -8.00
CA SER A 54 -4.91 -11.77 -6.64
C SER A 54 -6.13 -12.32 -5.91
N CYS A 55 -5.89 -13.11 -4.86
CA CYS A 55 -6.92 -13.62 -3.97
C CYS A 55 -6.49 -13.44 -2.51
N VAL A 56 -7.43 -13.04 -1.64
CA VAL A 56 -7.25 -12.97 -0.20
C VAL A 56 -8.32 -13.82 0.47
N VAL A 57 -7.93 -14.64 1.44
CA VAL A 57 -8.86 -15.40 2.29
C VAL A 57 -9.17 -14.56 3.52
N ILE A 58 -10.46 -14.47 3.88
CA ILE A 58 -10.92 -13.80 5.09
C ILE A 58 -11.97 -14.66 5.79
N ALA A 59 -12.06 -14.56 7.12
CA ALA A 59 -13.23 -15.02 7.86
C ALA A 59 -13.98 -13.77 8.35
N ALA A 60 -14.97 -13.31 7.59
CA ALA A 60 -15.59 -12.00 7.81
C ALA A 60 -16.23 -11.84 9.20
N GLU A 61 -16.74 -12.94 9.78
CA GLU A 61 -17.30 -12.95 11.14
C GLU A 61 -16.22 -12.67 12.19
N ILE A 62 -15.08 -13.37 12.12
CA ILE A 62 -13.90 -13.13 12.97
C ILE A 62 -13.41 -11.69 12.84
N GLU A 63 -13.32 -11.15 11.62
CA GLU A 63 -12.88 -9.77 11.40
C GLU A 63 -13.84 -8.75 12.04
N SER A 64 -15.14 -9.02 12.01
CA SER A 64 -16.16 -8.18 12.66
C SER A 64 -16.01 -8.20 14.18
N GLN A 65 -15.72 -9.36 14.77
CA GLN A 65 -15.47 -9.49 16.21
C GLN A 65 -14.18 -8.76 16.60
N ILE A 66 -13.08 -8.99 15.86
CA ILE A 66 -11.79 -8.30 16.04
C ILE A 66 -11.94 -6.77 16.03
N ALA A 67 -12.82 -6.24 15.18
CA ALA A 67 -13.06 -4.80 15.05
C ALA A 67 -13.77 -4.18 16.27
N GLN A 68 -14.44 -4.98 17.09
CA GLN A 68 -15.16 -4.51 18.29
C GLN A 68 -14.31 -4.62 19.57
N LEU A 69 -13.19 -5.33 19.51
CA LEU A 69 -12.26 -5.49 20.63
C LEU A 69 -11.31 -4.29 20.75
N ASP A 70 -10.93 -3.99 21.98
CA ASP A 70 -9.81 -3.11 22.28
C ASP A 70 -8.47 -3.77 21.90
N ASP A 71 -7.36 -3.04 22.04
CA ASP A 71 -6.08 -3.53 21.55
C ASP A 71 -5.58 -4.76 22.33
N GLU A 72 -5.83 -4.82 23.63
CA GLU A 72 -5.47 -5.99 24.46
C GLU A 72 -6.30 -7.22 24.09
N GLY A 73 -7.63 -7.07 24.04
CA GLY A 73 -8.54 -8.15 23.67
C GLY A 73 -8.31 -8.65 22.24
N ARG A 74 -7.96 -7.74 21.32
CA ARG A 74 -7.63 -8.10 19.94
C ARG A 74 -6.41 -9.02 19.88
N VAL A 75 -5.34 -8.71 20.61
CA VAL A 75 -4.11 -9.52 20.64
C VAL A 75 -4.40 -10.90 21.21
N GLU A 76 -5.13 -10.98 22.32
CA GLU A 76 -5.49 -12.25 22.95
C GLU A 76 -6.35 -13.12 22.02
N PHE A 77 -7.38 -12.54 21.42
CA PHE A 77 -8.30 -13.24 20.52
C PHE A 77 -7.60 -13.76 19.25
N MET A 78 -6.76 -12.95 18.61
CA MET A 78 -5.97 -13.38 17.47
C MET A 78 -4.98 -14.50 17.84
N GLY A 79 -4.33 -14.37 19.00
CA GLY A 79 -3.41 -15.40 19.50
C GLY A 79 -4.09 -16.75 19.73
N ALA A 80 -5.32 -16.76 20.25
CA ALA A 80 -6.11 -17.97 20.44
C ALA A 80 -6.47 -18.67 19.12
N LEU A 81 -6.63 -17.89 18.03
CA LEU A 81 -6.93 -18.39 16.69
C LEU A 81 -5.68 -18.67 15.84
N GLY A 82 -4.48 -18.43 16.37
CA GLY A 82 -3.23 -18.59 15.63
C GLY A 82 -3.03 -17.58 14.50
N LEU A 83 -3.60 -16.37 14.64
CA LEU A 83 -3.49 -15.29 13.68
C LEU A 83 -2.43 -14.28 14.13
N ASP A 84 -1.48 -13.97 13.26
CA ASP A 84 -0.45 -12.94 13.52
C ASP A 84 -0.98 -11.51 13.31
N GLU A 85 -1.99 -11.37 12.44
CA GLU A 85 -2.63 -10.09 12.12
C GLU A 85 -4.06 -10.30 11.59
N PRO A 86 -4.94 -9.27 11.64
CA PRO A 86 -6.25 -9.31 11.02
C PRO A 86 -6.15 -9.55 9.49
N ALA A 87 -7.01 -10.41 8.94
CA ALA A 87 -7.07 -10.61 7.50
C ALA A 87 -7.52 -9.35 6.75
N LEU A 88 -8.26 -8.45 7.42
CA LEU A 88 -8.61 -7.15 6.87
C LEU A 88 -7.36 -6.31 6.54
N ASN A 89 -6.27 -6.41 7.30
CA ASN A 89 -5.00 -5.73 6.97
C ASN A 89 -4.40 -6.27 5.67
N LYS A 90 -4.46 -7.60 5.46
CA LYS A 90 -4.03 -8.24 4.21
C LYS A 90 -4.89 -7.77 3.04
N LEU A 91 -6.20 -7.64 3.23
CA LEU A 91 -7.12 -7.12 2.23
C LEU A 91 -6.83 -5.65 1.87
N ILE A 92 -6.57 -4.80 2.86
CA ILE A 92 -6.21 -3.39 2.65
C ILE A 92 -4.93 -3.28 1.81
N ARG A 93 -3.88 -4.02 2.17
CA ARG A 93 -2.61 -4.01 1.42
C ARG A 93 -2.78 -4.53 0.00
N ALA A 94 -3.50 -5.64 -0.18
CA ALA A 94 -3.80 -6.17 -1.51
C ALA A 94 -4.61 -5.18 -2.37
N GLY A 95 -5.54 -4.44 -1.77
CA GLY A 95 -6.28 -3.37 -2.44
C GLY A 95 -5.39 -2.19 -2.83
N TYR A 96 -4.44 -1.81 -1.97
CA TYR A 96 -3.44 -0.77 -2.25
C TYR A 96 -2.59 -1.13 -3.47
N ASP A 97 -2.07 -2.37 -3.47
CA ASP A 97 -1.29 -2.90 -4.58
C ASP A 97 -2.11 -2.98 -5.87
N LEU A 98 -3.37 -3.43 -5.79
CA LEU A 98 -4.30 -3.50 -6.92
C LEU A 98 -4.52 -2.13 -7.58
N LEU A 99 -4.56 -1.08 -6.78
CA LEU A 99 -4.73 0.31 -7.24
C LEU A 99 -3.41 0.94 -7.71
N GLY A 100 -2.29 0.22 -7.59
CA GLY A 100 -0.95 0.70 -7.92
C GLY A 100 -0.53 1.87 -7.04
N LEU A 101 -0.86 1.81 -5.75
CA LEU A 101 -0.53 2.83 -4.77
C LEU A 101 0.72 2.41 -3.99
N ILE A 102 1.49 3.42 -3.55
CA ILE A 102 2.61 3.27 -2.63
C ILE A 102 2.46 4.29 -1.51
N THR A 103 3.19 4.08 -0.42
CA THR A 103 3.24 4.98 0.72
C THR A 103 4.63 5.58 0.84
N TYR A 104 4.72 6.89 1.03
CA TYR A 104 5.93 7.55 1.50
C TYR A 104 5.64 8.25 2.82
N PHE A 105 6.67 8.63 3.56
CA PHE A 105 6.54 9.20 4.90
C PHE A 105 7.12 10.60 4.98
N THR A 106 6.49 11.43 5.80
CA THR A 106 7.13 12.59 6.42
C THR A 106 7.32 12.28 7.89
N ALA A 107 8.52 12.48 8.42
CA ALA A 107 8.84 12.21 9.82
C ALA A 107 9.52 13.43 10.44
N GLY A 108 8.88 14.04 11.42
CA GLY A 108 9.41 15.16 12.19
C GLY A 108 9.10 15.03 13.68
N VAL A 109 9.53 16.01 14.47
CA VAL A 109 9.35 15.99 15.93
C VAL A 109 7.87 15.99 16.32
N GLN A 110 7.04 16.73 15.59
CA GLN A 110 5.61 16.88 15.90
C GLN A 110 4.73 15.79 15.30
N GLU A 111 5.08 15.28 14.12
CA GLU A 111 4.22 14.40 13.36
C GLU A 111 5.05 13.39 12.55
N VAL A 112 4.57 12.16 12.52
CA VAL A 112 4.95 11.15 11.53
C VAL A 112 3.70 10.80 10.74
N ARG A 113 3.77 10.90 9.42
CA ARG A 113 2.60 10.70 8.56
C ARG A 113 2.92 9.89 7.32
N ALA A 114 2.01 8.98 7.00
CA ALA A 114 1.96 8.23 5.76
C ALA A 114 1.19 9.03 4.69
N TRP A 115 1.77 9.11 3.49
CA TRP A 115 1.18 9.77 2.34
C TRP A 115 1.05 8.80 1.18
N THR A 116 -0.11 8.82 0.53
CA THR A 116 -0.43 7.93 -0.58
C THR A 116 -0.09 8.60 -1.90
N VAL A 117 0.62 7.89 -2.77
CA VAL A 117 0.83 8.30 -4.16
C VAL A 117 0.76 7.10 -5.09
N ARG A 118 0.54 7.32 -6.38
CA ARG A 118 0.61 6.24 -7.36
C ARG A 118 2.05 5.80 -7.56
N LYS A 119 2.27 4.51 -7.76
CA LYS A 119 3.55 3.95 -8.17
C LYS A 119 4.02 4.63 -9.45
N GLY A 120 5.27 5.09 -9.46
CA GLY A 120 5.84 5.84 -10.57
C GLY A 120 5.66 7.35 -10.50
N ALA A 121 5.06 7.87 -9.42
CA ALA A 121 4.94 9.32 -9.24
C ALA A 121 6.30 9.97 -9.00
N ALA A 122 6.47 11.16 -9.59
CA ALA A 122 7.67 11.97 -9.41
C ALA A 122 7.64 12.75 -8.08
N ALA A 123 8.80 13.13 -7.57
CA ALA A 123 8.92 13.86 -6.30
C ALA A 123 8.03 15.13 -6.20
N PRO A 124 7.87 15.97 -7.25
CA PRO A 124 6.95 17.12 -7.21
C PRO A 124 5.47 16.74 -7.12
N GLU A 125 5.08 15.61 -7.73
CA GLU A 125 3.72 15.09 -7.64
C GLU A 125 3.44 14.60 -6.22
N ALA A 126 4.39 13.88 -5.61
CA ALA A 126 4.30 13.44 -4.23
C ALA A 126 4.21 14.62 -3.27
N ALA A 127 5.03 15.66 -3.44
CA ALA A 127 4.95 16.89 -2.65
C ALA A 127 3.60 17.60 -2.80
N GLY A 128 3.02 17.57 -4.01
CA GLY A 128 1.70 18.12 -4.30
C GLY A 128 0.54 17.47 -3.54
N VAL A 129 0.70 16.21 -3.10
CA VAL A 129 -0.28 15.51 -2.24
C VAL A 129 -0.38 16.18 -0.87
N ILE A 130 0.72 16.77 -0.37
CA ILE A 130 0.75 17.50 0.90
C ILE A 130 0.07 18.86 0.73
N HIS A 131 0.46 19.59 -0.31
CA HIS A 131 -0.12 20.88 -0.65
C HIS A 131 0.12 21.20 -2.13
N THR A 132 -0.90 21.71 -2.82
CA THR A 132 -0.85 21.96 -4.27
C THR A 132 0.22 22.97 -4.69
N ASP A 133 0.58 23.91 -3.81
CA ASP A 133 1.62 24.91 -4.11
C ASP A 133 3.02 24.29 -4.18
N PHE A 134 3.24 23.17 -3.51
CA PHE A 134 4.56 22.52 -3.48
C PHE A 134 4.93 21.96 -4.84
N THR A 135 3.97 21.57 -5.69
CA THR A 135 4.28 21.10 -7.05
C THR A 135 4.95 22.20 -7.88
N LYS A 136 4.47 23.44 -7.81
CA LYS A 136 5.04 24.57 -8.56
C LYS A 136 6.30 25.10 -7.91
N GLY A 137 6.29 25.22 -6.58
CA GLY A 137 7.41 25.70 -5.79
C GLY A 137 8.53 24.69 -5.59
N PHE A 138 8.39 23.44 -6.06
CA PHE A 138 9.32 22.35 -5.79
C PHE A 138 10.76 22.71 -6.21
N ILE A 139 11.68 22.60 -5.26
CA ILE A 139 13.11 22.76 -5.47
C ILE A 139 13.78 21.39 -5.52
N LYS A 140 13.62 20.60 -4.45
CA LYS A 140 14.26 19.29 -4.25
C LYS A 140 13.57 18.52 -3.12
N ALA A 141 13.84 17.22 -3.04
CA ALA A 141 13.48 16.40 -1.90
C ALA A 141 14.73 15.87 -1.19
N GLU A 142 14.79 16.00 0.13
CA GLU A 142 15.69 15.24 0.97
C GLU A 142 15.04 13.88 1.21
N THR A 143 15.71 12.77 0.86
CA THR A 143 15.09 11.44 0.82
C THR A 143 16.00 10.40 1.47
N ILE A 144 15.41 9.59 2.35
CA ILE A 144 16.06 8.46 3.02
C ILE A 144 15.16 7.23 2.81
N ALA A 145 15.73 6.08 2.46
CA ALA A 145 14.93 4.85 2.38
C ALA A 145 14.51 4.41 3.80
N TYR A 146 13.32 3.84 3.97
CA TYR A 146 12.80 3.40 5.28
C TYR A 146 13.82 2.60 6.10
N ASP A 147 14.41 1.56 5.50
CA ASP A 147 15.36 0.68 6.18
C ASP A 147 16.60 1.43 6.67
N ASP A 148 17.11 2.38 5.87
CA ASP A 148 18.24 3.24 6.25
C ASP A 148 17.83 4.20 7.39
N PHE A 149 16.62 4.76 7.33
CA PHE A 149 16.12 5.65 8.39
C PHE A 149 16.04 4.93 9.74
N VAL A 150 15.51 3.70 9.75
CA VAL A 150 15.41 2.87 10.96
C VAL A 150 16.81 2.45 11.44
N ALA A 151 17.66 1.91 10.55
CA ALA A 151 18.99 1.44 10.89
C ALA A 151 19.89 2.56 11.44
N CYS A 152 19.75 3.78 10.90
CA CYS A 152 20.51 4.95 11.33
C CYS A 152 19.84 5.74 12.46
N LYS A 153 18.71 5.26 13.01
CA LYS A 153 17.98 5.89 14.13
C LYS A 153 17.54 7.33 13.82
N GLY A 154 17.06 7.55 12.59
CA GLY A 154 16.46 8.79 12.14
C GLY A 154 17.34 9.61 11.20
N GLU A 155 16.85 10.81 10.88
CA GLU A 155 17.42 11.68 9.84
C GLU A 155 18.88 12.07 10.10
N ALA A 156 19.21 12.46 11.34
CA ALA A 156 20.56 12.89 11.69
C ALA A 156 21.60 11.77 11.47
N GLY A 157 21.32 10.57 11.98
CA GLY A 157 22.21 9.44 11.78
C GLY A 157 22.29 9.00 10.31
N ALA A 158 21.17 9.07 9.57
CA ALA A 158 21.17 8.74 8.14
C ALA A 158 21.99 9.75 7.32
N LYS A 159 21.96 11.03 7.71
CA LYS A 159 22.78 12.07 7.10
C LYS A 159 24.27 11.85 7.38
N ASP A 160 24.65 11.58 8.62
CA ASP A 160 26.04 11.32 9.00
C ASP A 160 26.61 10.05 8.33
N ALA A 161 25.76 9.05 8.11
CA ALA A 161 26.09 7.83 7.38
C ALA A 161 26.04 7.98 5.84
N GLY A 162 25.74 9.17 5.32
CA GLY A 162 25.67 9.44 3.88
C GLY A 162 24.49 8.77 3.16
N LYS A 163 23.44 8.38 3.88
CA LYS A 163 22.22 7.75 3.34
C LYS A 163 21.14 8.74 2.93
N LEU A 164 21.22 9.98 3.41
CA LEU A 164 20.35 11.06 2.96
C LEU A 164 20.74 11.50 1.54
N ARG A 165 19.80 11.35 0.61
CA ARG A 165 19.96 11.75 -0.79
C ARG A 165 19.22 13.05 -1.06
N ILE A 166 19.75 13.81 -2.01
CA ILE A 166 19.09 15.00 -2.54
C ILE A 166 18.55 14.65 -3.91
N GLU A 167 17.24 14.54 -4.01
CA GLU A 167 16.53 14.09 -5.18
C GLU A 167 15.89 15.27 -5.93
N GLY A 168 16.01 15.23 -7.26
CA GLY A 168 15.50 16.25 -8.17
C GLY A 168 14.05 15.99 -8.59
N LYS A 169 13.57 16.80 -9.56
CA LYS A 169 12.20 16.71 -10.09
C LYS A 169 11.88 15.38 -10.76
N GLU A 170 12.87 14.74 -11.36
CA GLU A 170 12.73 13.47 -12.10
C GLU A 170 12.81 12.23 -11.19
N TYR A 171 13.05 12.41 -9.88
CA TYR A 171 13.11 11.27 -8.97
C TYR A 171 11.74 10.62 -8.85
N ILE A 172 11.71 9.31 -9.05
CA ILE A 172 10.52 8.49 -8.86
C ILE A 172 10.48 8.02 -7.41
N VAL A 173 9.45 8.43 -6.69
CA VAL A 173 9.27 8.09 -5.28
C VAL A 173 9.12 6.59 -5.13
N LYS A 174 9.81 6.04 -4.13
CA LYS A 174 9.76 4.62 -3.80
C LYS A 174 8.90 4.40 -2.57
N ASP A 175 8.31 3.22 -2.51
CA ASP A 175 7.56 2.80 -1.34
C ASP A 175 8.47 2.81 -0.10
N GLY A 176 7.97 3.40 0.98
CA GLY A 176 8.70 3.59 2.24
C GLY A 176 9.68 4.77 2.26
N ASP A 177 9.85 5.54 1.20
CA ASP A 177 10.75 6.71 1.26
C ASP A 177 10.33 7.68 2.39
N VAL A 178 11.27 8.07 3.23
CA VAL A 178 11.10 9.16 4.21
C VAL A 178 11.61 10.43 3.57
N MET A 179 10.71 11.38 3.34
CA MET A 179 10.95 12.56 2.50
C MET A 179 10.70 13.86 3.23
N HIS A 180 11.56 14.85 2.94
CA HIS A 180 11.35 16.25 3.32
C HIS A 180 11.50 17.11 2.07
N PHE A 181 10.41 17.75 1.66
CA PHE A 181 10.37 18.59 0.46
C PHE A 181 10.82 20.01 0.75
N ARG A 182 11.72 20.54 -0.08
CA ARG A 182 12.10 21.95 -0.10
C ARG A 182 11.37 22.65 -1.25
N PHE A 183 10.72 23.75 -0.96
CA PHE A 183 9.98 24.54 -1.92
C PHE A 183 10.21 26.04 -1.68
N ASN A 184 10.02 26.83 -2.73
CA ASN A 184 9.94 28.28 -2.62
C ASN A 184 8.47 28.70 -2.50
N VAL A 185 8.19 29.65 -1.61
CA VAL A 185 6.87 30.29 -1.45
C VAL A 185 6.88 31.63 -2.19
#